data_AF-A0A7Z8E1H3-F1
#
_entry.id   AF-A0A7Z8E1H3-F1
#
_cell.length_a   1.000
_cell.length_b   1.000
_cell.length_c   1.000
_cell.angle_alpha   90.00
_cell.angle_beta   90.00
_cell.angle_gamma   90.00
#
_symmetry.space_group_name_H-M   'P 1'
#
loop_
_entity.id
_entity.type
_entity.pdbx_description
1 polymer ?
#
loop_
_entity_poly.entity_id
_entity_poly.type
_entity_poly.pdbx_seq_one_letter_code
_entity_poly.pdbx_strand_id
1 'polypeptide(L)'
;ISIIFSFFVLLLLLPLILAYVIAVPIMIVSPIILLVIGFINGVDTISMNDIFEVIKGVILGIILGFMGYFVAKYFLNFVVLYLKWNMAILKKEKL
;
A
#
# COMPACT_ATOMS: atom_id res chain seq x y z
N ILE A 1 0.27 20.36 21.14
CA ILE A 1 0.97 19.07 21.34
C ILE A 1 0.35 17.92 20.53
N SER A 2 -0.95 17.60 20.65
CA SER A 2 -1.54 16.44 19.91
C SER A 2 -1.43 16.46 18.39
N ILE A 3 -1.68 17.60 17.72
CA ILE A 3 -1.67 17.66 16.24
C ILE A 3 -0.24 17.51 15.69
N ILE A 4 0.74 18.16 16.33
CA ILE A 4 2.15 18.10 15.92
C ILE A 4 2.70 16.68 16.09
N PHE A 5 2.35 16.02 17.21
CA PHE A 5 2.74 14.63 17.44
C PHE A 5 2.11 13.68 16.41
N SER A 6 0.82 13.85 16.11
CA SER A 6 0.13 13.06 15.09
C SER A 6 0.72 13.27 13.69
N PHE A 7 1.07 14.52 13.35
CA PHE A 7 1.73 14.85 12.09
C PHE A 7 3.13 14.25 11.99
N PHE A 8 3.90 14.25 13.09
CA PHE A 8 5.21 13.62 13.16
C PHE A 8 5.14 12.10 12.96
N VAL A 9 4.17 11.44 13.60
CA VAL A 9 3.91 10.00 13.41
C VAL A 9 3.52 9.69 11.97
N LEU A 10 2.68 10.52 11.34
CA LEU A 10 2.35 10.39 9.92
C LEU A 10 3.59 10.52 9.03
N LEU A 11 4.44 11.52 9.29
CA LEU A 11 5.69 11.75 8.55
C LEU A 11 6.63 10.55 8.66
N LEU A 12 6.71 9.93 9.83
CA LEU A 12 7.54 8.76 10.10
C LEU A 12 7.01 7.49 9.40
N LEU A 13 5.68 7.38 9.26
CA LEU A 13 5.01 6.29 8.53
C LEU A 13 4.93 6.52 7.02
N LEU A 14 5.13 7.75 6.55
CA LEU A 14 5.02 8.11 5.14
C LEU A 14 5.94 7.27 4.22
N PRO A 15 7.21 6.99 4.56
CA PRO A 15 8.07 6.12 3.75
C PRO A 15 7.54 4.69 3.63
N LEU A 16 6.95 4.16 4.71
CA LEU A 16 6.32 2.83 4.72
C LEU A 16 5.10 2.80 3.79
N ILE A 17 4.26 3.83 3.85
CA ILE A 17 3.08 3.96 2.99
C ILE A 17 3.51 4.05 1.52
N LEU A 18 4.50 4.90 1.21
CA LEU A 18 5.01 5.05 -0.15
C LEU A 18 5.63 3.75 -0.68
N ALA A 19 6.46 3.08 0.13
CA ALA A 19 7.04 1.80 -0.21
C ALA A 19 5.95 0.77 -0.51
N TYR A 20 4.91 0.70 0.32
CA TYR A 20 3.79 -0.22 0.11
C TYR A 20 3.02 0.10 -1.19
N VAL A 21 2.69 1.36 -1.43
CA VAL A 21 1.94 1.81 -2.63
C VAL A 21 2.70 1.52 -3.92
N ILE A 22 4.03 1.59 -3.91
CA ILE A 22 4.86 1.33 -5.09
C ILE A 22 5.19 -0.15 -5.24
N ALA A 23 5.59 -0.82 -4.15
CA ALA A 23 6.07 -2.20 -4.20
C ALA A 23 4.96 -3.18 -4.56
N VAL A 24 3.75 -3.01 -4.02
CA VAL A 24 2.65 -3.96 -4.25
C VAL A 24 2.25 -4.05 -5.74
N PRO A 25 2.01 -2.93 -6.45
CA PRO A 25 1.78 -2.98 -7.90
C PRO A 25 2.95 -3.57 -8.67
N ILE A 26 4.19 -3.22 -8.34
CA ILE A 26 5.38 -3.76 -9.02
C ILE A 26 5.46 -5.28 -8.84
N MET A 27 5.21 -5.78 -7.63
CA MET A 27 5.19 -7.23 -7.35
C MET A 27 4.14 -7.95 -8.19
N ILE A 28 2.95 -7.37 -8.36
CA ILE A 28 1.88 -7.95 -9.18
C ILE A 28 2.23 -7.90 -10.68
N VAL A 29 2.87 -6.82 -11.14
CA VAL A 29 3.27 -6.61 -12.54
C VAL A 29 4.56 -7.37 -12.89
N SER A 30 5.28 -7.90 -11.90
CA SER A 30 6.56 -8.61 -12.10
C SER A 30 6.58 -9.72 -13.16
N PRO A 31 5.50 -10.51 -13.41
CA PRO A 31 5.50 -11.48 -14.51
C PRO A 31 5.61 -10.84 -15.89
N ILE A 32 5.00 -9.66 -16.08
CA ILE A 32 5.07 -8.92 -17.34
C ILE A 32 6.51 -8.43 -17.56
N ILE A 33 7.16 -7.95 -16.50
CA ILE A 33 8.55 -7.51 -16.55
C ILE A 33 9.47 -8.66 -16.97
N LEU A 34 9.26 -9.85 -16.40
CA LEU A 34 10.04 -11.05 -16.74
C LEU A 34 9.83 -11.47 -18.20
N LEU A 35 8.60 -11.39 -18.73
CA LEU A 35 8.33 -11.64 -20.15
C LEU A 35 9.06 -10.65 -21.07
N VAL A 36 9.07 -9.36 -20.71
CA VAL A 36 9.79 -8.33 -21.48
C VAL A 36 11.29 -8.61 -21.51
N ILE A 37 11.88 -9.01 -20.37
CA ILE A 37 13.30 -9.38 -20.29
C ILE A 37 13.61 -10.59 -21.17
N GLY A 38 12.78 -11.63 -21.11
CA GLY A 38 12.93 -12.81 -21.96
C GLY A 38 12.82 -12.51 -23.45
N PHE A 39 11.99 -11.53 -23.82
CA PHE A 39 11.85 -11.11 -25.22
C PHE A 39 13.06 -10.32 -25.73
N ILE A 40 13.62 -9.42 -24.91
CA ILE A 40 14.73 -8.55 -25.32
C ILE A 40 16.07 -9.29 -25.27
N ASN A 41 16.31 -10.05 -24.20
CA ASN A 41 17.63 -10.66 -23.92
C ASN A 41 17.69 -12.15 -24.30
N GLY A 42 16.58 -12.75 -24.73
CA GLY A 42 16.46 -14.18 -25.00
C GLY A 42 15.98 -14.96 -23.78
N VAL A 43 15.13 -15.96 -24.00
CA VAL A 43 14.51 -16.79 -22.94
C VAL A 43 15.57 -17.58 -22.16
N ASP A 44 16.71 -17.85 -22.77
CA ASP A 44 17.85 -18.55 -22.17
C ASP A 44 18.48 -17.78 -20.99
N THR A 45 18.21 -16.48 -20.89
CA THR A 45 18.65 -15.63 -19.77
C THR A 45 17.76 -15.76 -18.53
N ILE A 46 16.57 -16.35 -18.66
CA ILE A 46 15.64 -16.56 -17.56
C ILE A 46 15.94 -17.91 -16.91
N SER A 47 16.35 -17.87 -15.66
CA SER A 47 16.53 -19.08 -14.86
C SER A 47 15.20 -19.52 -14.22
N MET A 48 15.12 -20.80 -13.84
CA MET A 48 13.99 -21.28 -13.04
C MET A 48 13.86 -20.53 -11.71
N ASN A 49 14.97 -20.02 -11.15
CA ASN A 49 14.92 -19.25 -9.91
C ASN A 49 14.13 -17.94 -10.09
N ASP A 50 14.32 -17.25 -11.22
CA ASP A 50 13.63 -15.99 -11.52
C ASP A 50 12.11 -16.20 -11.61
N ILE A 51 11.70 -17.31 -12.21
CA ILE A 51 10.28 -17.71 -12.29
C ILE A 51 9.71 -17.95 -10.89
N PHE A 52 10.44 -18.67 -10.04
CA PHE A 52 10.01 -18.91 -8.65
C PHE A 52 9.93 -17.62 -7.83
N GLU A 53 10.86 -16.69 -8.00
CA GLU A 53 10.84 -15.39 -7.34
C GLU A 53 9.64 -14.54 -7.76
N VAL A 54 9.34 -14.49 -9.06
CA VAL A 54 8.15 -13.79 -9.58
C VAL A 54 6.86 -14.40 -9.03
N ILE A 55 6.73 -15.73 -9.00
CA ILE A 55 5.54 -16.39 -8.44
C ILE A 55 5.37 -16.03 -6.96
N LYS A 56 6.44 -16.11 -6.17
CA LYS A 56 6.42 -15.71 -4.75
C LYS A 56 6.05 -14.24 -4.61
N GLY A 57 6.62 -13.37 -5.45
CA GLY A 57 6.36 -11.94 -5.48
C GLY A 57 4.89 -11.64 -5.75
N VAL A 58 4.28 -12.27 -6.75
CA VAL A 58 2.85 -12.10 -7.07
C VAL A 58 1.97 -12.56 -5.91
N ILE A 59 2.23 -13.73 -5.33
CA ILE A 59 1.45 -14.24 -4.19
C ILE A 59 1.53 -13.28 -3.01
N LEU A 60 2.74 -12.84 -2.65
CA LEU A 60 2.94 -11.86 -1.58
C LEU A 60 2.28 -10.51 -1.90
N GLY A 61 2.39 -10.04 -3.15
CA GLY A 61 1.78 -8.81 -3.62
C GLY A 61 0.24 -8.83 -3.50
N ILE A 62 -0.40 -9.94 -3.86
CA ILE A 62 -1.85 -10.12 -3.71
C ILE A 62 -2.25 -10.11 -2.24
N ILE A 63 -1.57 -10.89 -1.39
CA ILE A 63 -1.85 -10.94 0.06
C ILE A 63 -1.70 -9.55 0.67
N LEU A 64 -0.59 -8.89 0.38
CA LEU A 64 -0.33 -7.54 0.84
C LEU A 64 -1.42 -6.61 0.35
N GLY A 65 -1.75 -6.60 -0.94
CA GLY A 65 -2.80 -5.76 -1.54
C GLY A 65 -4.16 -5.88 -0.83
N PHE A 66 -4.57 -7.11 -0.52
CA PHE A 66 -5.77 -7.35 0.28
C PHE A 66 -5.66 -6.76 1.69
N MET A 67 -4.53 -6.97 2.38
CA MET A 67 -4.31 -6.39 3.71
C MET A 67 -4.38 -4.86 3.67
N GLY A 68 -3.76 -4.21 2.68
CA GLY A 68 -3.78 -2.76 2.54
C GLY A 68 -5.17 -2.22 2.27
N TYR A 69 -5.99 -2.92 1.47
CA TYR A 69 -7.40 -2.55 1.28
C TYR A 69 -8.16 -2.53 2.61
N PHE A 70 -8.02 -3.57 3.44
CA PHE A 70 -8.69 -3.61 4.74
C PHE A 70 -8.19 -2.50 5.66
N VAL A 71 -6.88 -2.32 5.78
CA VAL A 71 -6.28 -1.27 6.62
C VAL A 71 -6.78 0.11 6.19
N ALA A 72 -6.74 0.42 4.89
CA ALA A 72 -7.23 1.68 4.36
C ALA A 72 -8.73 1.88 4.63
N LYS A 73 -9.56 0.85 4.44
CA LYS A 73 -11.00 0.90 4.69
C LYS A 73 -11.32 1.23 6.15
N TYR A 74 -10.69 0.53 7.10
CA TYR A 74 -10.91 0.76 8.52
C TYR A 74 -10.39 2.14 8.95
N PHE A 75 -9.21 2.53 8.45
CA PHE A 75 -8.63 3.84 8.74
C PHE A 75 -9.51 4.99 8.24
N LEU A 76 -9.99 4.93 6.99
CA LEU A 76 -10.90 5.94 6.44
C LEU A 76 -12.21 6.02 7.23
N ASN A 77 -12.77 4.87 7.61
CA ASN A 77 -14.00 4.85 8.40
C ASN A 77 -13.79 5.49 9.80
N PHE A 78 -12.64 5.24 10.43
CA PHE A 78 -12.26 5.89 11.68
C PHE A 78 -12.14 7.41 11.52
N VAL A 79 -11.46 7.87 10.46
CA VAL A 79 -11.34 9.31 10.16
C VAL A 79 -12.71 9.95 9.95
N VAL A 80 -13.60 9.33 9.18
CA VAL A 80 -14.96 9.83 8.95
C VAL A 80 -15.75 9.92 10.26
N LEU A 81 -15.64 8.91 11.14
CA LEU A 81 -16.32 8.90 12.43
C LEU A 81 -15.81 10.03 13.34
N TYR A 82 -14.49 10.26 13.34
CA TYR A 82 -13.87 11.34 14.10
C TYR A 82 -14.29 12.73 13.57
N LEU A 83 -14.34 12.92 12.25
CA LEU A 83 -14.80 14.16 11.62
C LEU A 83 -16.28 14.43 11.94
N LYS A 84 -17.14 13.41 11.88
CA LYS A 84 -18.55 13.53 12.25
C LYS A 84 -18.71 13.92 13.73
N TRP A 85 -17.93 13.32 14.61
CA TRP A 85 -17.93 13.65 16.04
C TRP A 85 -17.50 15.10 16.30
N ASN A 86 -16.42 15.56 15.67
CA ASN A 86 -15.96 16.95 15.78
C ASN A 86 -16.98 17.95 15.25
N MET A 87 -17.63 17.65 14.11
CA MET A 87 -18.71 18.50 13.58
C MET A 87 -19.93 18.56 14.52
N ALA A 88 -20.28 17.44 15.17
CA ALA A 88 -21.39 17.41 16.11
C ALA A 88 -21.13 18.26 17.37
N ILE A 89 -19.88 18.29 17.85
CA ILE A 89 -19.46 19.17 18.95
C ILE A 89 -19.58 20.63 18.54
N LEU A 90 -18.99 21.01 17.39
CA LEU A 90 -19.09 22.37 16.84
C LEU A 90 -20.54 22.85 16.66
N LYS A 91 -21.44 21.94 16.29
CA LYS A 91 -22.86 22.26 16.10
C LYS A 91 -23.61 22.43 17.42
N LYS A 92 -23.21 21.72 18.48
CA LYS A 92 -23.74 21.90 19.84
C LYS A 92 -23.24 23.18 20.50
N GLU A 93 -22.01 23.62 20.23
CA GLU A 93 -21.46 24.89 20.73
C GLU A 93 -22.09 26.14 20.09
N LYS A 94 -22.74 26.00 18.93
CA LYS A 94 -23.41 27.11 18.22
C LYS A 94 -24.88 27.33 18.62
N LEU A 95 -25.44 26.48 19.49
CA LEU A 95 -26.79 26.60 20.08
C LEU A 95 -26.69 27.15 21.50
#